data_AF-A0A958D5K9-F1
#
_entry.id   AF-A0A958D5K9-F1
#
_cell.length_a   1.000
_cell.length_b   1.000
_cell.length_c   1.000
_cell.angle_alpha   90.00
_cell.angle_beta   90.00
_cell.angle_gamma   90.00
#
_symmetry.space_group_name_H-M   'P 1'
#
loop_
_entity.id
_entity.type
_entity.pdbx_description
1 polymer ?
#
loop_
_entity_poly.entity_id
_entity_poly.type
_entity_poly.pdbx_seq_one_letter_code
_entity_poly.pdbx_strand_id
1 'polypeptide(L)'
;MTAAVKMKRWSADDIKKLAPRAHPDFVEVLTNDDGWNVITSIAEINTPLRLCHFLAQCLHETGDFTIIRERCTWSAERMAELWPHRFDAKSMTFRARHAACRGDEAALAEMAYGCRARKDLGNIQDGDGFDFRGGGFFQGTGRDWYRMTGEEIGLDLEGQPDLIEQPRVSLLTAINFWRKKDLNRFADSNYGRAIGNAINRGSPFSKHDPIGFRSRQRAFDRCWALFGSGQIPNPTILSIGAHGPAVGDVQIRLRELGYAVGPVDRVFGPEVARGLAAFKADWKRQGGGAVDPDDIVGESTRHALAVAEPIQRDERARMTADELLSAGSTEVATGRSQQRVGNLVAGLGMLGGGVKLASDNGPPQVEFLSQNFGWVPAAHTMMIPVLEGLKWFVGNMIWVVPLIGGVWFWVKGRQIVMARLEAARRGFNLWR
;
A
#
# COMPACT_ATOMS: atom_id res chain seq x y z
N MET A 1 -36.35 0.41 -13.53
CA MET A 1 -35.92 -0.05 -12.20
C MET A 1 -35.82 -1.56 -12.24
N THR A 2 -34.62 -2.12 -12.45
CA THR A 2 -34.37 -3.54 -12.23
C THR A 2 -34.55 -3.80 -10.74
N ALA A 3 -35.41 -4.76 -10.37
CA ALA A 3 -35.56 -5.17 -8.97
C ALA A 3 -34.16 -5.49 -8.42
N ALA A 4 -33.77 -4.83 -7.33
CA ALA A 4 -32.51 -5.13 -6.67
C ALA A 4 -32.53 -6.63 -6.33
N VAL A 5 -31.62 -7.39 -6.93
CA VAL A 5 -31.49 -8.82 -6.60
C VAL A 5 -31.21 -8.89 -5.11
N LYS A 6 -32.17 -9.44 -4.37
CA LYS A 6 -32.04 -9.58 -2.92
C LYS A 6 -30.91 -10.56 -2.66
N MET A 7 -29.83 -10.06 -2.08
CA MET A 7 -28.66 -10.84 -1.73
C MET A 7 -29.08 -12.00 -0.80
N LYS A 8 -28.72 -13.23 -1.17
CA LYS A 8 -29.05 -14.44 -0.40
C LYS A 8 -27.97 -14.64 0.66
N ARG A 9 -28.35 -14.56 1.94
CA ARG A 9 -27.51 -15.02 3.04
C ARG A 9 -27.29 -16.53 2.92
N TRP A 10 -26.04 -16.97 2.96
CA TRP A 10 -25.71 -18.39 2.90
C TRP A 10 -25.98 -19.08 4.25
N SER A 11 -26.42 -20.33 4.18
CA SER A 11 -26.56 -21.22 5.32
C SER A 11 -25.30 -22.09 5.53
N ALA A 12 -25.21 -22.78 6.67
CA ALA A 12 -24.17 -23.78 6.91
C ALA A 12 -24.17 -24.89 5.84
N ASP A 13 -25.36 -25.32 5.39
CA ASP A 13 -25.50 -26.30 4.31
C ASP A 13 -24.96 -25.76 2.98
N ASP A 14 -25.17 -24.49 2.68
CA ASP A 14 -24.62 -23.88 1.47
C ASP A 14 -23.08 -23.84 1.52
N ILE A 15 -22.49 -23.49 2.67
CA ILE A 15 -21.04 -23.55 2.87
C ILE A 15 -20.52 -24.99 2.77
N LYS A 16 -21.24 -25.98 3.31
CA LYS A 16 -20.87 -27.40 3.20
C LYS A 16 -21.00 -27.95 1.77
N LYS A 17 -21.92 -27.44 0.95
CA LYS A 17 -21.96 -27.76 -0.49
C LYS A 17 -20.72 -27.25 -1.22
N LEU A 18 -20.20 -26.08 -0.84
CA LEU A 18 -18.93 -25.57 -1.35
C LEU A 18 -17.72 -26.31 -0.76
N ALA A 19 -17.72 -26.64 0.51
CA ALA A 19 -16.58 -27.22 1.18
C ALA A 19 -17.06 -28.33 2.13
N PRO A 20 -17.28 -29.55 1.63
CA PRO A 20 -17.82 -30.64 2.43
C PRO A 20 -16.97 -30.98 3.65
N ARG A 21 -15.65 -30.79 3.52
CA ARG A 21 -14.66 -31.04 4.56
C ARG A 21 -14.28 -29.77 5.37
N ALA A 22 -15.02 -28.67 5.21
CA ALA A 22 -14.75 -27.43 5.94
C ALA A 22 -14.71 -27.68 7.45
N HIS A 23 -13.71 -27.09 8.11
CA HIS A 23 -13.61 -27.06 9.56
C HIS A 23 -14.87 -26.42 10.16
N PRO A 24 -15.46 -26.98 11.25
CA PRO A 24 -16.67 -26.44 11.88
C PRO A 24 -16.59 -24.94 12.18
N ASP A 25 -15.47 -24.49 12.74
CA ASP A 25 -15.17 -23.09 13.06
C ASP A 25 -15.35 -22.11 11.89
N PHE A 26 -14.86 -22.48 10.70
CA PHE A 26 -15.06 -21.66 9.51
C PHE A 26 -16.53 -21.60 9.12
N VAL A 27 -17.24 -22.72 9.21
CA VAL A 27 -18.69 -22.76 8.91
C VAL A 27 -19.46 -21.92 9.91
N GLU A 28 -19.14 -22.04 11.20
CA GLU A 28 -19.77 -21.29 12.28
C GLU A 28 -19.60 -19.78 12.08
N VAL A 29 -18.37 -19.30 11.94
CA VAL A 29 -18.12 -17.85 11.81
C VAL A 29 -18.67 -17.26 10.52
N LEU A 30 -18.71 -18.02 9.42
CA LEU A 30 -19.29 -17.53 8.17
C LEU A 30 -20.82 -17.45 8.21
N THR A 31 -21.48 -18.17 9.13
CA THR A 31 -22.94 -18.33 9.12
C THR A 31 -23.65 -17.71 10.32
N ASN A 32 -22.96 -17.55 11.46
CA ASN A 32 -23.51 -16.88 12.63
C ASN A 32 -23.75 -15.37 12.36
N ASP A 33 -24.56 -14.74 13.22
CA ASP A 33 -24.98 -13.34 13.00
C ASP A 33 -23.83 -12.34 13.12
N ASP A 34 -22.90 -12.54 14.06
CA ASP A 34 -21.76 -11.64 14.26
C ASP A 34 -20.81 -11.65 13.05
N GLY A 35 -20.38 -12.82 12.58
CA GLY A 35 -19.50 -12.92 11.43
C GLY A 35 -20.17 -12.47 10.14
N TRP A 36 -21.46 -12.78 9.96
CA TRP A 36 -22.23 -12.23 8.85
C TRP A 36 -22.31 -10.70 8.88
N ASN A 37 -22.50 -10.10 10.07
CA ASN A 37 -22.50 -8.65 10.25
C ASN A 37 -21.12 -8.03 10.00
N VAL A 38 -20.03 -8.69 10.41
CA VAL A 38 -18.66 -8.27 10.11
C VAL A 38 -18.43 -8.22 8.60
N ILE A 39 -18.87 -9.24 7.86
CA ILE A 39 -18.70 -9.31 6.40
C ILE A 39 -19.57 -8.26 5.70
N THR A 40 -20.87 -8.22 6.02
CA THR A 40 -21.84 -7.46 5.20
C THR A 40 -22.02 -6.00 5.63
N SER A 41 -21.98 -5.72 6.92
CA SER A 41 -22.22 -4.37 7.46
C SER A 41 -20.91 -3.62 7.70
N ILE A 42 -19.92 -4.26 8.33
CA ILE A 42 -18.65 -3.59 8.68
C ILE A 42 -17.73 -3.48 7.47
N ALA A 43 -17.62 -4.55 6.67
CA ALA A 43 -16.76 -4.57 5.49
C ALA A 43 -17.49 -4.22 4.19
N GLU A 44 -18.81 -4.04 4.25
CA GLU A 44 -19.66 -3.75 3.10
C GLU A 44 -19.52 -4.77 1.95
N ILE A 45 -19.17 -6.02 2.27
CA ILE A 45 -19.14 -7.13 1.32
C ILE A 45 -20.58 -7.65 1.21
N ASN A 46 -21.45 -6.85 0.59
CA ASN A 46 -22.90 -7.02 0.67
C ASN A 46 -23.61 -7.11 -0.69
N THR A 47 -22.84 -7.23 -1.78
CA THR A 47 -23.36 -7.59 -3.11
C THR A 47 -23.01 -9.05 -3.43
N PRO A 48 -23.78 -9.75 -4.28
CA PRO A 48 -23.44 -11.12 -4.70
C PRO A 48 -22.01 -11.23 -5.24
N LEU A 49 -21.55 -10.23 -5.99
CA LEU A 49 -20.23 -10.21 -6.59
C LEU A 49 -19.11 -10.04 -5.56
N ARG A 50 -19.28 -9.11 -4.61
CA ARG A 50 -18.34 -8.93 -3.48
C ARG A 50 -18.24 -10.19 -2.63
N LEU A 51 -19.38 -10.78 -2.27
CA LEU A 51 -19.44 -12.00 -1.45
C LEU A 51 -18.76 -13.18 -2.15
N CYS A 52 -19.06 -13.41 -3.44
CA CYS A 52 -18.45 -14.50 -4.19
C CYS A 52 -16.93 -14.32 -4.33
N HIS A 53 -16.46 -13.09 -4.58
CA HIS A 53 -15.01 -12.83 -4.62
C HIS A 53 -14.35 -13.05 -3.27
N PHE A 54 -14.90 -12.52 -2.18
CA PHE A 54 -14.36 -12.71 -0.84
C PHE A 54 -14.27 -14.20 -0.49
N LEU A 55 -15.37 -14.94 -0.65
CA LEU A 55 -15.44 -16.36 -0.32
C LEU A 55 -14.52 -17.20 -1.21
N ALA A 56 -14.38 -16.87 -2.49
CA ALA A 56 -13.49 -17.55 -3.40
C ALA A 56 -12.01 -17.45 -2.99
N GLN A 57 -11.59 -16.27 -2.53
CA GLN A 57 -10.23 -16.10 -2.01
C GLN A 57 -10.05 -16.89 -0.72
N CYS A 58 -11.01 -16.81 0.20
CA CYS A 58 -10.97 -17.56 1.47
C CYS A 58 -10.91 -19.08 1.23
N LEU A 59 -11.71 -19.63 0.32
CA LEU A 59 -11.65 -21.03 -0.11
C LEU A 59 -10.26 -21.40 -0.64
N HIS A 60 -9.69 -20.55 -1.49
CA HIS A 60 -8.38 -20.82 -2.06
C HIS A 60 -7.26 -20.84 -1.01
N GLU A 61 -7.19 -19.82 -0.16
CA GLU A 61 -6.13 -19.65 0.84
C GLU A 61 -6.16 -20.71 1.94
N THR A 62 -7.36 -21.22 2.28
CA THR A 62 -7.56 -22.18 3.38
C THR A 62 -7.67 -23.63 2.90
N GLY A 63 -7.50 -23.90 1.60
CA GLY A 63 -7.69 -25.22 1.02
C GLY A 63 -9.12 -25.74 1.20
N ASP A 64 -10.11 -25.00 0.71
CA ASP A 64 -11.54 -25.23 0.92
C ASP A 64 -11.92 -25.32 2.42
N PHE A 65 -11.46 -24.33 3.21
CA PHE A 65 -11.73 -24.22 4.66
C PHE A 65 -11.23 -25.40 5.49
N THR A 66 -10.15 -26.06 5.08
CA THR A 66 -9.57 -27.18 5.84
C THR A 66 -8.37 -26.80 6.69
N ILE A 67 -7.82 -25.60 6.46
CA ILE A 67 -6.57 -25.12 7.09
C ILE A 67 -6.84 -23.75 7.72
N ILE A 68 -6.93 -23.72 9.06
CA ILE A 68 -6.96 -22.47 9.83
C ILE A 68 -5.54 -21.96 10.05
N ARG A 69 -4.65 -22.85 10.46
CA ARG A 69 -3.23 -22.55 10.62
C ARG A 69 -2.38 -23.55 9.87
N GLU A 70 -1.32 -23.04 9.28
CA GLU A 70 -0.39 -23.79 8.47
C GLU A 70 0.25 -24.91 9.31
N ARG A 71 0.27 -26.11 8.76
CA ARG A 71 1.05 -27.24 9.28
C ARG A 71 2.41 -27.23 8.62
N CYS A 72 3.47 -27.20 9.41
CA CYS A 72 4.83 -27.03 8.89
C CYS A 72 5.49 -28.39 8.60
N THR A 73 4.89 -29.16 7.69
CA THR A 73 5.27 -30.58 7.43
C THR A 73 5.77 -30.82 6.00
N TRP A 74 6.43 -29.84 5.38
CA TRP A 74 6.84 -29.92 3.97
C TRP A 74 7.99 -30.90 3.73
N SER A 75 8.02 -31.51 2.53
CA SER A 75 9.21 -32.21 2.04
C SER A 75 10.28 -31.21 1.58
N ALA A 76 11.53 -31.67 1.44
CA ALA A 76 12.63 -30.84 0.94
C ALA A 76 12.32 -30.31 -0.48
N GLU A 77 11.73 -31.14 -1.33
CA GLU A 77 11.31 -30.79 -2.68
C GLU A 77 10.24 -29.70 -2.63
N ARG A 78 9.22 -29.87 -1.78
CA ARG A 78 8.14 -28.90 -1.65
C ARG A 78 8.64 -27.54 -1.14
N MET A 79 9.58 -27.52 -0.19
CA MET A 79 10.20 -26.28 0.28
C MET A 79 10.97 -25.58 -0.84
N ALA A 80 11.70 -26.32 -1.68
CA ALA A 80 12.39 -25.77 -2.84
C ALA A 80 11.43 -25.25 -3.92
N GLU A 81 10.26 -25.86 -4.08
CA GLU A 81 9.21 -25.32 -4.95
C GLU A 81 8.61 -24.02 -4.41
N LEU A 82 8.34 -23.96 -3.10
CA LEU A 82 7.72 -22.80 -2.46
C LEU A 82 8.69 -21.61 -2.35
N TRP A 83 9.97 -21.88 -2.08
CA TRP A 83 11.00 -20.86 -1.89
C TRP A 83 12.29 -21.18 -2.64
N PRO A 84 12.25 -21.20 -3.99
CA PRO A 84 13.38 -21.66 -4.83
C PRO A 84 14.65 -20.82 -4.69
N HIS A 85 14.52 -19.53 -4.35
CA HIS A 85 15.68 -18.65 -4.12
C HIS A 85 16.37 -18.89 -2.77
N ARG A 86 15.72 -19.64 -1.87
CA ARG A 86 16.18 -19.89 -0.50
C ARG A 86 16.60 -21.33 -0.30
N PHE A 87 15.87 -22.25 -0.94
CA PHE A 87 16.05 -23.68 -0.78
C PHE A 87 16.39 -24.29 -2.13
N ASP A 88 17.63 -24.76 -2.25
CA ASP A 88 18.03 -25.64 -3.34
C ASP A 88 17.92 -27.08 -2.86
N ALA A 89 16.93 -27.81 -3.37
CA ALA A 89 16.75 -29.22 -3.06
C ALA A 89 17.95 -30.08 -3.48
N LYS A 90 18.90 -29.60 -4.29
CA LYS A 90 20.15 -30.31 -4.61
C LYS A 90 21.28 -30.02 -3.63
N SER A 91 21.16 -28.97 -2.81
CA SER A 91 22.16 -28.63 -1.80
C SER A 91 22.20 -29.69 -0.70
N MET A 92 23.35 -30.34 -0.54
CA MET A 92 23.58 -31.34 0.53
C MET A 92 23.31 -30.75 1.92
N THR A 93 23.73 -29.50 2.15
CA THR A 93 23.51 -28.80 3.42
C THR A 93 22.04 -28.48 3.66
N PHE A 94 21.27 -28.15 2.63
CA PHE A 94 19.83 -27.97 2.77
C PHE A 94 19.13 -29.30 3.08
N ARG A 95 19.43 -30.37 2.32
CA ARG A 95 18.87 -31.70 2.56
C ARG A 95 19.19 -32.23 3.96
N ALA A 96 20.44 -32.08 4.42
CA ALA A 96 20.83 -32.51 5.76
C ALA A 96 20.07 -31.74 6.85
N ARG A 97 19.92 -30.41 6.68
CA ARG A 97 19.13 -29.57 7.59
C ARG A 97 17.66 -29.98 7.60
N HIS A 98 17.04 -30.12 6.43
CA HIS A 98 15.65 -30.57 6.31
C HIS A 98 15.44 -31.95 6.95
N ALA A 99 16.33 -32.90 6.70
CA ALA A 99 16.27 -34.22 7.30
C ALA A 99 16.35 -34.17 8.83
N ALA A 100 17.17 -33.26 9.40
CA ALA A 100 17.32 -33.09 10.83
C ALA A 100 16.07 -32.52 11.54
N CYS A 101 15.24 -31.74 10.83
CA CYS A 101 13.99 -31.20 11.38
C CYS A 101 12.73 -31.92 10.89
N ARG A 102 12.85 -32.96 10.05
CA ARG A 102 11.70 -33.65 9.48
C ARG A 102 10.85 -34.31 10.57
N GLY A 103 9.57 -33.96 10.62
CA GLY A 103 8.64 -34.46 11.64
C GLY A 103 8.54 -33.57 12.88
N ASP A 104 9.38 -32.54 12.98
CA ASP A 104 9.31 -31.47 13.96
C ASP A 104 8.80 -30.20 13.25
N GLU A 105 7.52 -29.88 13.45
CA GLU A 105 6.89 -28.73 12.80
C GLU A 105 7.52 -27.40 13.23
N ALA A 106 7.91 -27.26 14.50
CA ALA A 106 8.53 -26.04 14.99
C ALA A 106 9.88 -25.83 14.33
N ALA A 107 10.72 -26.86 14.29
CA ALA A 107 12.03 -26.77 13.65
C ALA A 107 11.93 -26.52 12.12
N LEU A 108 10.91 -27.10 11.45
CA LEU A 108 10.65 -26.82 10.03
C LEU A 108 10.15 -25.38 9.80
N ALA A 109 9.29 -24.87 10.67
CA ALA A 109 8.80 -23.50 10.62
C ALA A 109 9.94 -22.49 10.86
N GLU A 110 10.83 -22.75 11.83
CA GLU A 110 12.04 -21.96 12.07
C GLU A 110 12.94 -21.90 10.84
N MET A 111 13.08 -23.02 10.13
CA MET A 111 13.87 -23.07 8.90
C MET A 111 13.26 -22.22 7.78
N ALA A 112 11.94 -22.22 7.66
CA ALA A 112 11.22 -21.48 6.63
C ALA A 112 11.13 -19.98 6.94
N TYR A 113 10.74 -19.65 8.18
CA TYR A 113 10.25 -18.33 8.59
C TYR A 113 11.04 -17.70 9.74
N GLY A 114 11.86 -18.44 10.48
CA GLY A 114 12.54 -17.94 11.68
C GLY A 114 13.44 -16.72 11.43
N CYS A 115 13.92 -16.10 12.52
CA CYS A 115 14.69 -14.85 12.49
C CYS A 115 15.95 -14.88 11.60
N ARG A 116 16.59 -16.06 11.48
CA ARG A 116 17.74 -16.31 10.61
C ARG A 116 17.35 -16.53 9.15
N ALA A 117 16.09 -16.87 8.88
CA ALA A 117 15.59 -17.20 7.56
C ALA A 117 14.91 -15.99 6.88
N ARG A 118 14.01 -15.27 7.57
CA ARG A 118 13.23 -14.16 6.99
C ARG A 118 13.31 -12.90 7.84
N LYS A 119 14.31 -12.06 7.56
CA LYS A 119 14.43 -10.74 8.22
C LYS A 119 13.27 -9.80 7.87
N ASP A 120 12.64 -9.99 6.72
CA ASP A 120 11.51 -9.18 6.25
C ASP A 120 10.18 -9.51 6.93
N LEU A 121 10.11 -10.59 7.72
CA LEU A 121 8.91 -10.96 8.50
C LEU A 121 8.90 -10.36 9.92
N GLY A 122 9.95 -9.65 10.31
CA GLY A 122 10.07 -9.08 11.66
C GLY A 122 10.36 -10.10 12.75
N ASN A 123 10.64 -11.37 12.41
CA ASN A 123 10.98 -12.39 13.38
C ASN A 123 12.37 -12.12 13.98
N ILE A 124 12.48 -12.05 15.30
CA ILE A 124 13.67 -11.60 16.03
C ILE A 124 14.29 -12.66 16.95
N GLN A 125 13.54 -13.71 17.30
CA GLN A 125 14.01 -14.76 18.21
C GLN A 125 13.70 -16.17 17.66
N ASP A 126 14.33 -17.17 18.26
CA ASP A 126 14.05 -18.58 17.97
C ASP A 126 12.63 -18.91 18.48
N GLY A 127 11.85 -19.62 17.67
CA GLY A 127 10.43 -19.95 17.94
C GLY A 127 9.44 -19.08 17.14
N ASP A 128 9.87 -17.88 16.72
CA ASP A 128 9.03 -16.96 15.95
C ASP A 128 8.55 -17.52 14.61
N GLY A 129 9.35 -18.36 13.97
CA GLY A 129 8.98 -19.01 12.73
C GLY A 129 7.77 -19.91 12.90
N PHE A 130 7.67 -20.62 14.03
CA PHE A 130 6.50 -21.43 14.36
C PHE A 130 5.35 -20.58 14.89
N ASP A 131 5.60 -19.70 15.86
CA ASP A 131 4.57 -18.90 16.52
C ASP A 131 3.85 -17.98 15.51
N PHE A 132 4.57 -17.39 14.57
CA PHE A 132 4.00 -16.48 13.56
C PHE A 132 3.88 -17.12 12.17
N ARG A 133 3.68 -18.44 12.10
CA ARG A 133 3.37 -19.14 10.84
C ARG A 133 2.02 -18.73 10.24
N GLY A 134 1.77 -19.12 9.00
CA GLY A 134 0.53 -18.80 8.26
C GLY A 134 -0.74 -19.12 9.05
N GLY A 135 -1.61 -18.13 9.24
CA GLY A 135 -2.84 -18.28 10.02
C GLY A 135 -4.04 -17.50 9.49
N GLY A 136 -5.23 -18.02 9.76
CA GLY A 136 -6.52 -17.43 9.44
C GLY A 136 -6.93 -17.54 7.97
N PHE A 137 -8.01 -16.86 7.58
CA PHE A 137 -8.58 -16.96 6.23
C PHE A 137 -7.62 -16.58 5.10
N PHE A 138 -6.73 -15.60 5.30
CA PHE A 138 -5.75 -15.16 4.31
C PHE A 138 -4.31 -15.54 4.64
N GLN A 139 -4.10 -16.46 5.60
CA GLN A 139 -2.81 -17.06 5.93
C GLN A 139 -1.69 -16.02 6.19
N GLY A 140 -1.95 -15.05 7.08
CA GLY A 140 -0.96 -14.05 7.47
C GLY A 140 0.25 -14.69 8.18
N THR A 141 1.46 -14.18 7.92
CA THR A 141 2.73 -14.76 8.41
C THR A 141 3.70 -13.67 8.87
N GLY A 142 4.44 -13.95 9.94
CA GLY A 142 5.52 -13.12 10.46
C GLY A 142 5.11 -12.22 11.63
N ARG A 143 6.01 -12.03 12.59
CA ARG A 143 5.80 -11.21 13.79
C ARG A 143 5.32 -9.80 13.47
N ASP A 144 5.92 -9.14 12.48
CA ASP A 144 5.52 -7.79 12.07
C ASP A 144 4.07 -7.76 11.58
N TRP A 145 3.63 -8.79 10.85
CA TRP A 145 2.25 -8.87 10.37
C TRP A 145 1.27 -9.09 11.53
N TYR A 146 1.59 -9.98 12.46
CA TYR A 146 0.76 -10.25 13.64
C TYR A 146 0.65 -8.99 14.51
N ARG A 147 1.77 -8.32 14.81
CA ARG A 147 1.80 -7.05 15.55
C ARG A 147 0.94 -5.98 14.89
N MET A 148 1.21 -5.66 13.62
CA MET A 148 0.49 -4.61 12.89
C MET A 148 -1.00 -4.92 12.74
N THR A 149 -1.34 -6.17 12.41
CA THR A 149 -2.75 -6.55 12.22
C THR A 149 -3.48 -6.60 13.56
N GLY A 150 -2.80 -7.07 14.61
CA GLY A 150 -3.32 -7.06 15.98
C GLY A 150 -3.65 -5.66 16.46
N GLU A 151 -2.72 -4.71 16.31
CA GLU A 151 -2.95 -3.29 16.59
C GLU A 151 -4.17 -2.74 15.83
N GLU A 152 -4.29 -3.06 14.53
CA GLU A 152 -5.38 -2.59 13.66
C GLU A 152 -6.76 -3.13 14.05
N ILE A 153 -6.84 -4.35 14.61
CA ILE A 153 -8.09 -4.97 15.05
C ILE A 153 -8.32 -4.88 16.57
N GLY A 154 -7.38 -4.27 17.31
CA GLY A 154 -7.45 -4.12 18.77
C GLY A 154 -7.24 -5.41 19.55
N LEU A 155 -6.41 -6.34 19.06
CA LEU A 155 -6.06 -7.61 19.72
C LEU A 155 -4.55 -7.79 19.80
N ASP A 156 -4.06 -8.32 20.92
CA ASP A 156 -2.63 -8.62 21.08
C ASP A 156 -2.21 -9.91 20.38
N LEU A 157 -2.14 -9.87 19.05
CA LEU A 157 -1.73 -11.02 18.23
C LEU A 157 -0.21 -11.27 18.28
N GLU A 158 0.60 -10.29 18.66
CA GLU A 158 2.04 -10.51 18.82
C GLU A 158 2.35 -11.27 20.11
N GLY A 159 1.73 -10.86 21.23
CA GLY A 159 1.87 -11.53 22.52
C GLY A 159 1.08 -12.84 22.61
N GLN A 160 -0.01 -12.97 21.85
CA GLN A 160 -0.87 -14.17 21.84
C GLN A 160 -1.20 -14.60 20.39
N PRO A 161 -0.21 -15.14 19.64
CA PRO A 161 -0.39 -15.48 18.23
C PRO A 161 -1.46 -16.55 17.99
N ASP A 162 -1.71 -17.43 18.97
CA ASP A 162 -2.75 -18.48 18.87
C ASP A 162 -4.17 -17.94 18.76
N LEU A 163 -4.40 -16.67 19.11
CA LEU A 163 -5.68 -16.00 18.88
C LEU A 163 -6.09 -16.04 17.40
N ILE A 164 -5.15 -16.12 16.46
CA ILE A 164 -5.45 -16.20 15.02
C ILE A 164 -6.29 -17.43 14.64
N GLU A 165 -6.22 -18.50 15.44
CA GLU A 165 -7.01 -19.71 15.22
C GLU A 165 -8.47 -19.54 15.61
N GLN A 166 -8.77 -18.55 16.45
CA GLN A 166 -10.15 -18.28 16.84
C GLN A 166 -10.94 -17.83 15.60
N PRO A 167 -12.15 -18.40 15.37
CA PRO A 167 -12.84 -18.23 14.10
C PRO A 167 -13.13 -16.76 13.78
N ARG A 168 -13.57 -16.02 14.79
CA ARG A 168 -13.87 -14.59 14.71
C ARG A 168 -12.62 -13.75 14.47
N VAL A 169 -11.51 -14.05 15.14
CA VAL A 169 -10.25 -13.32 14.98
C VAL A 169 -9.68 -13.54 13.58
N SER A 170 -9.68 -14.79 13.11
CA SER A 170 -9.34 -15.15 11.72
C SER A 170 -10.16 -14.36 10.70
N LEU A 171 -11.48 -14.21 10.91
CA LEU A 171 -12.33 -13.40 10.03
C LEU A 171 -11.95 -11.92 10.09
N LEU A 172 -11.74 -11.36 11.28
CA LEU A 172 -11.38 -9.95 11.45
C LEU A 172 -10.06 -9.60 10.76
N THR A 173 -9.04 -10.47 10.82
CA THR A 173 -7.77 -10.22 10.13
C THR A 173 -7.94 -10.17 8.60
N ALA A 174 -8.71 -11.09 8.03
CA ALA A 174 -9.01 -11.11 6.60
C ALA A 174 -9.84 -9.90 6.16
N ILE A 175 -10.82 -9.50 6.96
CA ILE A 175 -11.66 -8.33 6.70
C ILE A 175 -10.86 -7.03 6.83
N ASN A 176 -9.98 -6.93 7.82
CA ASN A 176 -9.07 -5.80 7.95
C ASN A 176 -8.18 -5.67 6.69
N PHE A 177 -7.59 -6.77 6.23
CA PHE A 177 -6.82 -6.79 4.99
C PHE A 177 -7.66 -6.37 3.77
N TRP A 178 -8.86 -6.94 3.63
CA TRP A 178 -9.77 -6.67 2.51
C TRP A 178 -10.12 -5.18 2.42
N ARG A 179 -10.45 -4.55 3.55
CA ARG A 179 -10.76 -3.12 3.63
C ARG A 179 -9.53 -2.26 3.37
N LYS A 180 -8.39 -2.58 3.99
CA LYS A 180 -7.13 -1.84 3.82
C LYS A 180 -6.63 -1.82 2.37
N LYS A 181 -6.92 -2.88 1.62
CA LYS A 181 -6.58 -2.99 0.18
C LYS A 181 -7.70 -2.52 -0.75
N ASP A 182 -8.82 -2.04 -0.20
CA ASP A 182 -9.99 -1.55 -0.94
C ASP A 182 -10.49 -2.58 -1.97
N LEU A 183 -10.62 -3.85 -1.56
CA LEU A 183 -10.89 -4.95 -2.48
C LEU A 183 -12.32 -4.99 -3.00
N ASN A 184 -13.26 -4.31 -2.32
CA ASN A 184 -14.63 -4.13 -2.81
C ASN A 184 -14.66 -3.50 -4.20
N ARG A 185 -13.84 -2.49 -4.46
CA ARG A 185 -13.80 -1.82 -5.77
C ARG A 185 -13.46 -2.77 -6.91
N PHE A 186 -12.56 -3.72 -6.66
CA PHE A 186 -12.14 -4.70 -7.66
C PHE A 186 -13.18 -5.79 -7.80
N ALA A 187 -13.85 -6.15 -6.71
CA ALA A 187 -14.95 -7.09 -6.76
C ALA A 187 -16.12 -6.52 -7.56
N ASP A 188 -16.47 -5.24 -7.40
CA ASP A 188 -17.54 -4.57 -8.14
C ASP A 188 -17.32 -4.58 -9.65
N SER A 189 -16.05 -4.46 -10.08
CA SER A 189 -15.65 -4.57 -11.49
C SER A 189 -15.35 -6.01 -11.94
N ASN A 190 -15.62 -7.02 -11.10
CA ASN A 190 -15.28 -8.42 -11.34
C ASN A 190 -13.79 -8.67 -11.68
N TYR A 191 -12.87 -7.89 -11.12
CA TYR A 191 -11.43 -8.02 -11.31
C TYR A 191 -10.80 -9.01 -10.33
N GLY A 192 -11.24 -10.27 -10.38
CA GLY A 192 -10.75 -11.34 -9.49
C GLY A 192 -9.23 -11.56 -9.54
N ARG A 193 -8.60 -11.29 -10.68
CA ARG A 193 -7.13 -11.30 -10.81
C ARG A 193 -6.46 -10.25 -9.94
N ALA A 194 -6.99 -9.02 -9.90
CA ALA A 194 -6.46 -7.93 -9.09
C ALA A 194 -6.62 -8.25 -7.59
N ILE A 195 -7.77 -8.79 -7.19
CA ILE A 195 -8.02 -9.25 -5.82
C ILE A 195 -7.00 -10.32 -5.41
N GLY A 196 -6.87 -11.38 -6.21
CA GLY A 196 -5.91 -12.45 -5.94
C GLY A 196 -4.46 -11.95 -5.89
N ASN A 197 -4.09 -10.99 -6.75
CA ASN A 197 -2.77 -10.37 -6.72
C ASN A 197 -2.53 -9.53 -5.47
N ALA A 198 -3.54 -8.79 -5.00
CA ALA A 198 -3.42 -8.03 -3.76
C ALA A 198 -3.14 -8.96 -2.57
N ILE A 199 -3.87 -10.07 -2.47
CA ILE A 199 -3.72 -11.06 -1.39
C ILE A 199 -2.39 -11.82 -1.51
N ASN A 200 -2.10 -12.41 -2.67
CA ASN A 200 -0.96 -13.30 -2.83
C ASN A 200 0.38 -12.60 -3.08
N ARG A 201 0.36 -11.42 -3.70
CA ARG A 201 1.57 -10.69 -4.14
C ARG A 201 1.73 -9.33 -3.46
N GLY A 202 0.82 -8.96 -2.56
CA GLY A 202 0.82 -7.69 -1.84
C GLY A 202 0.36 -6.48 -2.65
N SER A 203 0.23 -6.61 -3.98
CA SER A 203 -0.17 -5.54 -4.90
C SER A 203 -1.16 -6.05 -5.95
N PRO A 204 -2.34 -5.41 -6.13
CA PRO A 204 -3.30 -5.78 -7.16
C PRO A 204 -2.78 -5.58 -8.59
N PHE A 205 -1.73 -4.78 -8.76
CA PHE A 205 -1.22 -4.33 -10.05
C PHE A 205 -0.04 -5.16 -10.55
N SER A 206 0.14 -6.38 -10.05
CA SER A 206 1.18 -7.25 -10.58
C SER A 206 0.90 -7.60 -12.05
N LYS A 207 1.94 -7.50 -12.89
CA LYS A 207 1.92 -8.02 -14.26
C LYS A 207 1.83 -9.54 -14.32
N HIS A 208 2.17 -10.23 -13.24
CA HIS A 208 2.02 -11.67 -13.12
C HIS A 208 0.67 -12.03 -12.49
N ASP A 209 0.17 -13.22 -12.81
CA ASP A 209 -1.00 -13.76 -12.15
C ASP A 209 -0.67 -14.14 -10.70
N PRO A 210 -1.66 -14.13 -9.81
CA PRO A 210 -1.46 -14.64 -8.47
C PRO A 210 -1.18 -16.14 -8.53
N ILE A 211 -0.37 -16.64 -7.60
CA ILE A 211 -0.21 -18.08 -7.44
C ILE A 211 -1.60 -18.68 -7.18
N GLY A 212 -1.91 -19.74 -7.93
CA GLY A 212 -3.22 -20.38 -7.85
C GLY A 212 -4.36 -19.66 -8.56
N PHE A 213 -4.10 -18.71 -9.48
CA PHE A 213 -5.13 -17.95 -10.20
C PHE A 213 -6.29 -18.80 -10.73
N ARG A 214 -5.99 -19.93 -11.43
CA ARG A 214 -7.03 -20.85 -11.91
C ARG A 214 -7.87 -21.48 -10.79
N SER A 215 -7.27 -21.74 -9.64
CA SER A 215 -7.99 -22.29 -8.48
C SER A 215 -8.92 -21.23 -7.87
N ARG A 216 -8.44 -19.98 -7.74
CA ARG A 216 -9.25 -18.83 -7.30
C ARG A 216 -10.45 -18.59 -8.24
N GLN A 217 -10.23 -18.67 -9.55
CA GLN A 217 -11.31 -18.54 -10.54
C GLN A 217 -12.36 -19.65 -10.39
N ARG A 218 -11.93 -20.92 -10.27
CA ARG A 218 -12.87 -22.03 -10.04
C ARG A 218 -13.65 -21.87 -8.72
N ALA A 219 -13.00 -21.37 -7.67
CA ALA A 219 -13.68 -21.08 -6.41
C ALA A 219 -14.74 -19.99 -6.59
N PHE A 220 -14.44 -18.94 -7.35
CA PHE A 220 -15.40 -17.90 -7.71
C PHE A 220 -16.58 -18.46 -8.50
N ASP A 221 -16.33 -19.27 -9.53
CA ASP A 221 -17.40 -19.85 -10.36
C ASP A 221 -18.34 -20.74 -9.51
N ARG A 222 -17.79 -21.51 -8.56
CA ARG A 222 -18.55 -22.31 -7.59
C ARG A 222 -19.40 -21.43 -6.66
N CYS A 223 -18.82 -20.35 -6.13
CA CYS A 223 -19.56 -19.39 -5.31
C CYS A 223 -20.69 -18.73 -6.09
N TRP A 224 -20.41 -18.29 -7.33
CA TRP A 224 -21.40 -17.66 -8.20
C TRP A 224 -22.54 -18.60 -8.56
N ALA A 225 -22.26 -19.89 -8.79
CA ALA A 225 -23.29 -20.89 -9.06
C ALA A 225 -24.31 -21.06 -7.91
N LEU A 226 -23.91 -20.79 -6.67
CA LEU A 226 -24.79 -20.94 -5.49
C LEU A 226 -25.37 -19.61 -4.99
N PHE A 227 -24.61 -18.52 -5.10
CA PHE A 227 -24.92 -17.24 -4.47
C PHE A 227 -25.04 -16.07 -5.45
N GLY A 228 -24.58 -16.27 -6.68
CA GLY A 228 -24.75 -15.32 -7.76
C GLY A 228 -26.18 -15.30 -8.29
N SER A 229 -26.43 -14.38 -9.21
CA SER A 229 -27.71 -14.25 -9.91
C SER A 229 -27.48 -13.95 -11.38
N GLY A 230 -28.05 -14.78 -12.25
CA GLY A 230 -27.92 -14.58 -13.69
C GLY A 230 -26.49 -14.76 -14.20
N GLN A 231 -26.19 -14.10 -15.33
CA GLN A 231 -24.87 -14.16 -15.95
C GLN A 231 -23.82 -13.43 -15.10
N ILE A 232 -22.62 -13.99 -15.03
CA ILE A 232 -21.47 -13.34 -14.39
C ILE A 232 -21.21 -12.01 -15.12
N PRO A 233 -21.17 -10.86 -14.41
CA PRO A 233 -20.86 -9.59 -15.02
C PRO A 233 -19.48 -9.61 -15.68
N ASN A 234 -19.42 -9.41 -16.99
CA ASN A 234 -18.15 -9.25 -17.70
C ASN A 234 -17.78 -7.76 -17.75
N PRO A 235 -16.58 -7.36 -17.29
CA PRO A 235 -16.18 -5.97 -17.33
C PRO A 235 -15.90 -5.51 -18.77
N THR A 236 -16.78 -4.67 -19.31
CA THR A 236 -16.63 -4.04 -20.64
C THR A 236 -16.00 -2.64 -20.57
N ILE A 237 -16.08 -2.01 -19.40
CA ILE A 237 -15.43 -0.74 -19.09
C ILE A 237 -14.10 -1.07 -18.42
N LEU A 238 -13.00 -0.51 -18.94
CA LEU A 238 -11.69 -0.70 -18.31
C LEU A 238 -11.55 0.33 -17.18
N SER A 239 -11.17 -0.10 -15.99
CA SER A 239 -10.80 0.78 -14.89
C SER A 239 -9.59 0.24 -14.14
N ILE A 240 -9.19 0.91 -13.07
CA ILE A 240 -8.06 0.47 -12.25
C ILE A 240 -8.22 -1.00 -11.80
N GLY A 241 -7.19 -1.83 -12.05
CA GLY A 241 -7.22 -3.28 -11.84
C GLY A 241 -7.59 -4.11 -13.08
N ALA A 242 -8.08 -3.48 -14.16
CA ALA A 242 -8.25 -4.15 -15.45
C ALA A 242 -6.91 -4.68 -15.97
N HIS A 243 -6.98 -5.71 -16.80
CA HIS A 243 -5.80 -6.28 -17.45
C HIS A 243 -6.14 -6.87 -18.81
N GLY A 244 -5.10 -7.11 -19.63
CA GLY A 244 -5.22 -7.78 -20.92
C GLY A 244 -5.02 -6.86 -22.12
N PRO A 245 -5.23 -7.38 -23.34
CA PRO A 245 -4.87 -6.68 -24.59
C PRO A 245 -5.46 -5.27 -24.70
N ALA A 246 -6.75 -5.10 -24.37
CA ALA A 246 -7.42 -3.80 -24.44
C ALA A 246 -6.78 -2.72 -23.53
N VAL A 247 -6.22 -3.12 -22.38
CA VAL A 247 -5.44 -2.21 -21.52
C VAL A 247 -4.11 -1.86 -22.18
N GLY A 248 -3.47 -2.84 -22.83
CA GLY A 248 -2.27 -2.61 -23.63
C GLY A 248 -2.51 -1.60 -24.75
N ASP A 249 -3.65 -1.67 -25.44
CA ASP A 249 -4.03 -0.73 -26.49
C ASP A 249 -4.18 0.69 -25.95
N VAL A 250 -4.81 0.84 -24.77
CA VAL A 250 -4.89 2.14 -24.06
C VAL A 250 -3.50 2.66 -23.68
N GLN A 251 -2.61 1.80 -23.17
CA GLN A 251 -1.24 2.19 -22.81
C GLN A 251 -0.45 2.65 -24.03
N ILE A 252 -0.56 1.94 -25.15
CA ILE A 252 0.09 2.31 -26.42
C ILE A 252 -0.46 3.66 -26.88
N ARG A 253 -1.78 3.82 -26.92
CA ARG A 253 -2.40 5.04 -27.43
C ARG A 253 -2.08 6.27 -26.59
N LEU A 254 -2.14 6.15 -25.26
CA LEU A 254 -1.73 7.24 -24.37
C LEU A 254 -0.26 7.63 -24.57
N ARG A 255 0.62 6.65 -24.82
CA ARG A 255 2.03 6.93 -25.10
C ARG A 255 2.23 7.65 -26.44
N GLU A 256 1.53 7.24 -27.49
CA GLU A 256 1.54 7.93 -28.79
C GLU A 256 1.07 9.38 -28.66
N LEU A 257 0.05 9.61 -27.85
CA LEU A 257 -0.47 10.95 -27.57
C LEU A 257 0.46 11.79 -26.65
N GLY A 258 1.54 11.19 -26.14
CA GLY A 258 2.57 11.88 -25.35
C GLY A 258 2.33 11.84 -23.83
N TYR A 259 1.53 10.92 -23.31
CA TYR A 259 1.29 10.75 -21.87
C TYR A 259 2.13 9.61 -21.27
N ALA A 260 2.61 9.82 -20.05
CA ALA A 260 3.38 8.82 -19.33
C ALA A 260 2.43 7.80 -18.66
N VAL A 261 2.61 6.52 -18.99
CA VAL A 261 1.78 5.40 -18.51
C VAL A 261 2.59 4.18 -18.07
N GLY A 262 3.90 4.32 -17.92
CA GLY A 262 4.80 3.21 -17.62
C GLY A 262 5.00 2.25 -18.81
N PRO A 263 5.52 1.03 -18.58
CA PRO A 263 5.68 0.01 -19.61
C PRO A 263 4.32 -0.51 -20.12
N VAL A 264 4.28 -1.06 -21.34
CA VAL A 264 3.07 -1.73 -21.87
C VAL A 264 3.01 -3.14 -21.31
N ASP A 265 2.63 -3.25 -20.03
CA ASP A 265 2.52 -4.50 -19.30
C ASP A 265 1.10 -5.07 -19.28
N ARG A 266 0.15 -4.40 -19.95
CA ARG A 266 -1.26 -4.77 -20.04
C ARG A 266 -1.98 -4.76 -18.68
N VAL A 267 -1.50 -3.97 -17.72
CA VAL A 267 -2.14 -3.79 -16.41
C VAL A 267 -2.57 -2.34 -16.22
N PHE A 268 -3.84 -2.15 -15.88
CA PHE A 268 -4.39 -0.84 -15.61
C PHE A 268 -4.07 -0.48 -14.15
N GLY A 269 -2.82 -0.10 -13.92
CA GLY A 269 -2.31 0.33 -12.63
C GLY A 269 -2.39 1.85 -12.42
N PRO A 270 -1.81 2.35 -11.31
CA PRO A 270 -1.79 3.76 -10.98
C PRO A 270 -1.12 4.64 -12.04
N GLU A 271 -0.11 4.14 -12.75
CA GLU A 271 0.55 4.91 -13.82
C GLU A 271 -0.38 5.19 -15.00
N VAL A 272 -1.11 4.15 -15.45
CA VAL A 272 -2.11 4.28 -16.51
C VAL A 272 -3.25 5.19 -16.07
N ALA A 273 -3.73 5.07 -14.83
CA ALA A 273 -4.78 5.93 -14.29
C ALA A 273 -4.36 7.41 -14.29
N ARG A 274 -3.11 7.70 -13.92
CA ARG A 274 -2.58 9.07 -13.95
C ARG A 274 -2.41 9.60 -15.36
N GLY A 275 -1.89 8.78 -16.29
CA GLY A 275 -1.79 9.17 -17.71
C GLY A 275 -3.15 9.38 -18.38
N LEU A 276 -4.16 8.59 -17.99
CA LEU A 276 -5.52 8.75 -18.49
C LEU A 276 -6.19 10.02 -17.96
N ALA A 277 -6.10 10.27 -16.65
CA ALA A 277 -6.65 11.48 -16.04
C ALA A 277 -5.99 12.74 -16.63
N ALA A 278 -4.68 12.68 -16.87
CA ALA A 278 -3.93 13.70 -17.59
C ALA A 278 -4.50 13.97 -18.99
N PHE A 279 -4.72 12.90 -19.77
CA PHE A 279 -5.32 13.01 -21.09
C PHE A 279 -6.70 13.66 -21.07
N LYS A 280 -7.58 13.22 -20.17
CA LYS A 280 -8.94 13.75 -20.06
C LYS A 280 -8.97 15.23 -19.65
N ALA A 281 -8.05 15.65 -18.80
CA ALA A 281 -7.93 17.05 -18.41
C ALA A 281 -7.51 17.93 -19.60
N ASP A 282 -6.53 17.49 -20.40
CA ASP A 282 -6.06 18.20 -21.58
C ASP A 282 -7.13 18.24 -22.68
N TRP A 283 -7.83 17.12 -22.91
CA TRP A 283 -8.97 17.02 -23.82
C TRP A 283 -10.05 18.06 -23.51
N LYS A 284 -10.47 18.16 -22.24
CA LYS A 284 -11.46 19.16 -21.80
C LYS A 284 -10.97 20.60 -22.02
N ARG A 285 -9.69 20.88 -21.77
CA ARG A 285 -9.11 22.23 -21.95
C ARG A 285 -9.09 22.67 -23.41
N GLN A 286 -8.87 21.74 -24.32
CA GLN A 286 -8.85 21.99 -25.76
C GLN A 286 -10.27 22.13 -26.36
N GLY A 287 -11.31 22.22 -25.52
CA GLY A 287 -12.70 22.27 -25.98
C GLY A 287 -13.22 20.92 -26.47
N GLY A 288 -12.54 19.82 -26.13
CA GLY A 288 -13.01 18.47 -26.41
C GLY A 288 -14.35 18.17 -25.73
N GLY A 289 -15.13 17.27 -26.34
CA GLY A 289 -16.45 16.88 -25.84
C GLY A 289 -16.42 16.14 -24.49
N ALA A 290 -17.58 15.69 -24.03
CA ALA A 290 -17.70 14.93 -22.79
C ALA A 290 -16.86 13.62 -22.83
N VAL A 291 -16.24 13.30 -21.70
CA VAL A 291 -15.49 12.06 -21.46
C VAL A 291 -15.92 11.42 -20.15
N ASP A 292 -15.75 10.11 -20.04
CA ASP A 292 -16.11 9.35 -18.85
C ASP A 292 -15.31 9.82 -17.61
N PRO A 293 -15.74 9.50 -16.37
CA PRO A 293 -14.97 9.75 -15.14
C PRO A 293 -13.50 9.35 -15.22
N ASP A 294 -12.62 10.07 -14.53
CA ASP A 294 -11.17 10.04 -14.73
C ASP A 294 -10.54 8.64 -14.63
N ASP A 295 -11.14 7.74 -13.86
CA ASP A 295 -10.67 6.40 -13.54
C ASP A 295 -11.18 5.28 -14.47
N ILE A 296 -12.02 5.61 -15.47
CA ILE A 296 -12.62 4.62 -16.38
C ILE A 296 -12.37 4.93 -17.86
N VAL A 297 -12.24 3.89 -18.68
CA VAL A 297 -12.20 3.94 -20.14
C VAL A 297 -13.48 3.29 -20.65
N GLY A 298 -14.54 4.10 -20.69
CA GLY A 298 -15.80 3.79 -21.35
C GLY A 298 -15.79 4.24 -22.81
N GLU A 299 -16.96 4.34 -23.39
CA GLU A 299 -17.11 4.62 -24.82
C GLU A 299 -16.65 6.02 -25.21
N SER A 300 -17.01 7.03 -24.41
CA SER A 300 -16.64 8.42 -24.71
C SER A 300 -15.13 8.64 -24.58
N THR A 301 -14.48 8.00 -23.61
CA THR A 301 -13.01 8.02 -23.47
C THR A 301 -12.33 7.29 -24.61
N ARG A 302 -12.85 6.13 -25.06
CA ARG A 302 -12.31 5.42 -26.23
C ARG A 302 -12.38 6.27 -27.49
N HIS A 303 -13.51 6.93 -27.72
CA HIS A 303 -13.66 7.85 -28.84
C HIS A 303 -12.66 9.00 -28.75
N ALA A 304 -12.56 9.67 -27.60
CA ALA A 304 -11.60 10.75 -27.39
C ALA A 304 -10.15 10.30 -27.65
N LEU A 305 -9.75 9.14 -27.12
CA LEU A 305 -8.43 8.57 -27.36
C LEU A 305 -8.19 8.30 -28.85
N ALA A 306 -9.20 7.81 -29.57
CA ALA A 306 -9.07 7.48 -30.99
C ALA A 306 -8.84 8.72 -31.86
N VAL A 307 -9.53 9.84 -31.59
CA VAL A 307 -9.51 11.03 -32.44
C VAL A 307 -8.53 12.11 -31.97
N ALA A 308 -7.98 12.01 -30.76
CA ALA A 308 -7.04 12.99 -30.25
C ALA A 308 -5.74 13.01 -31.07
N GLU A 309 -5.15 14.19 -31.17
CA GLU A 309 -3.81 14.36 -31.74
C GLU A 309 -2.75 14.37 -30.64
N PRO A 310 -1.51 13.93 -30.95
CA PRO A 310 -0.40 14.01 -29.99
C PRO A 310 -0.17 15.43 -29.50
N ILE A 311 0.14 15.57 -28.21
CA ILE A 311 0.41 16.90 -27.65
C ILE A 311 1.70 17.48 -28.24
N GLN A 312 1.60 18.75 -28.62
CA GLN A 312 2.75 19.56 -29.03
C GLN A 312 3.66 19.80 -27.82
N ARG A 313 4.84 19.18 -27.80
CA ARG A 313 5.78 19.21 -26.65
C ARG A 313 6.23 20.64 -26.29
N ASP A 314 6.25 21.54 -27.26
CA ASP A 314 6.67 22.93 -27.07
C ASP A 314 5.73 23.71 -26.15
N GLU A 315 4.42 23.38 -26.14
CA GLU A 315 3.45 23.99 -25.23
C GLU A 315 3.68 23.52 -23.79
N ARG A 316 3.97 22.22 -23.59
CA ARG A 316 4.29 21.69 -22.25
C ARG A 316 5.59 22.25 -21.69
N ALA A 317 6.64 22.38 -22.50
CA ALA A 317 7.92 22.92 -22.05
C ALA A 317 7.79 24.36 -21.50
N ARG A 318 6.81 25.12 -21.99
CA ARG A 318 6.52 26.50 -21.55
C ARG A 318 5.64 26.58 -20.30
N MET A 319 5.03 25.48 -19.86
CA MET A 319 4.14 25.45 -18.70
C MET A 319 4.82 26.04 -17.46
N THR A 320 4.06 26.84 -16.72
CA THR A 320 4.52 27.59 -15.54
C THR A 320 3.85 27.09 -14.26
N ALA A 321 4.43 27.42 -13.11
CA ALA A 321 3.84 27.08 -11.82
C ALA A 321 2.51 27.81 -11.56
N ASP A 322 2.32 29.01 -12.13
CA ASP A 322 1.07 29.77 -12.01
C ASP A 322 -0.08 29.14 -12.79
N GLU A 323 0.19 28.64 -13.99
CA GLU A 323 -0.78 27.86 -14.77
C GLU A 323 -1.14 26.56 -14.04
N LEU A 324 -0.14 25.89 -13.45
CA LEU A 324 -0.38 24.68 -12.65
C LEU A 324 -1.26 24.95 -11.42
N LEU A 325 -1.03 26.07 -10.74
CA LEU A 325 -1.84 26.49 -9.60
C LEU A 325 -3.26 26.87 -10.02
N SER A 326 -3.41 27.58 -11.14
CA SER A 326 -4.70 28.06 -11.65
C SER A 326 -5.61 26.92 -12.09
N ALA A 327 -5.04 25.80 -12.54
CA ALA A 327 -5.79 24.58 -12.82
C ALA A 327 -5.79 23.58 -11.63
N GLY A 328 -5.49 24.06 -10.41
CA GLY A 328 -5.86 23.39 -9.16
C GLY A 328 -4.81 22.52 -8.50
N SER A 329 -3.53 22.62 -8.88
CA SER A 329 -2.46 21.80 -8.27
C SER A 329 -2.27 22.09 -6.77
N THR A 330 -2.59 21.11 -5.93
CA THR A 330 -2.41 21.17 -4.46
C THR A 330 -0.95 21.09 -4.03
N GLU A 331 -0.10 20.41 -4.80
CA GLU A 331 1.35 20.34 -4.58
C GLU A 331 2.01 21.72 -4.80
N VAL A 332 1.67 22.42 -5.89
CA VAL A 332 2.16 23.78 -6.13
C VAL A 332 1.63 24.73 -5.07
N ALA A 333 0.36 24.60 -4.66
CA ALA A 333 -0.21 25.39 -3.56
C ALA A 333 0.54 25.16 -2.23
N THR A 334 0.83 23.90 -1.90
CA THR A 334 1.58 23.52 -0.69
C THR A 334 3.00 24.06 -0.73
N GLY A 335 3.70 23.88 -1.85
CA GLY A 335 5.06 24.39 -2.02
C GLY A 335 5.13 25.92 -1.92
N ARG A 336 4.17 26.65 -2.51
CA ARG A 336 4.05 28.11 -2.36
C ARG A 336 3.73 28.54 -0.94
N SER A 337 2.88 27.80 -0.22
CA SER A 337 2.60 28.06 1.19
C SER A 337 3.87 27.92 2.05
N GLN A 338 4.64 26.85 1.84
CA GLN A 338 5.93 26.64 2.51
C GLN A 338 6.95 27.75 2.18
N GLN A 339 6.99 28.24 0.94
CA GLN A 339 7.82 29.39 0.58
C GLN A 339 7.39 30.69 1.28
N ARG A 340 6.08 30.93 1.44
CA ARG A 340 5.58 32.11 2.19
C ARG A 340 5.94 32.03 3.67
N VAL A 341 5.77 30.86 4.29
CA VAL A 341 6.21 30.62 5.67
C VAL A 341 7.72 30.79 5.76
N GLY A 342 8.49 30.24 4.82
CA GLY A 342 9.93 30.39 4.76
C GLY A 342 10.38 31.85 4.70
N ASN A 343 9.76 32.66 3.81
CA ASN A 343 10.03 34.09 3.69
C ASN A 343 9.67 34.87 4.97
N LEU A 344 8.54 34.56 5.60
CA LEU A 344 8.10 35.21 6.83
C LEU A 344 9.06 34.91 7.99
N VAL A 345 9.41 33.63 8.19
CA VAL A 345 10.28 33.17 9.28
C VAL A 345 11.72 33.64 9.06
N ALA A 346 12.22 33.60 7.82
CA ALA A 346 13.53 34.15 7.49
C ALA A 346 13.57 35.68 7.63
N GLY A 347 12.50 36.37 7.23
CA GLY A 347 12.37 37.83 7.37
C GLY A 347 12.36 38.28 8.84
N LEU A 348 11.72 37.53 9.73
CA LEU A 348 11.78 37.75 11.18
C LEU A 348 13.21 37.57 11.72
N GLY A 349 13.95 36.58 11.21
CA GLY A 349 15.39 36.43 11.49
C GLY A 349 16.23 37.61 10.98
N MET A 350 15.93 38.18 9.82
CA MET A 350 16.67 39.35 9.30
C MET A 350 16.35 40.65 10.06
N LEU A 351 15.11 40.85 10.51
CA LEU A 351 14.70 42.02 11.29
C LEU A 351 15.17 41.95 12.75
N GLY A 352 15.34 40.75 13.31
CA GLY A 352 15.84 40.51 14.66
C GLY A 352 17.30 40.93 14.90
N GLY A 353 18.06 41.23 13.84
CA GLY A 353 19.42 41.80 13.94
C GLY A 353 19.45 43.29 14.35
N GLY A 354 18.31 43.99 14.37
CA GLY A 354 18.23 45.43 14.65
C GLY A 354 17.43 45.83 15.88
N VAL A 355 16.76 44.90 16.57
CA VAL A 355 15.97 45.20 17.77
C VAL A 355 16.54 44.40 18.93
N LYS A 356 17.30 45.07 19.80
CA LYS A 356 17.57 44.60 21.17
C LYS A 356 16.23 44.43 21.87
N LEU A 357 15.66 43.23 21.82
CA LEU A 357 14.66 42.79 22.79
C LEU A 357 15.39 42.68 24.12
N ALA A 358 15.26 43.74 24.92
CA ALA A 358 15.64 43.75 26.31
C ALA A 358 14.82 42.67 27.04
N SER A 359 15.43 41.51 27.26
CA SER A 359 14.99 40.57 28.29
C SER A 359 16.10 40.48 29.33
N ASP A 360 15.92 41.17 30.44
CA ASP A 360 16.82 41.20 31.61
C ASP A 360 16.86 39.89 32.40
N ASN A 361 16.68 38.73 31.75
CA ASN A 361 16.90 37.42 32.36
C ASN A 361 17.32 36.42 31.27
N GLY A 362 18.63 36.27 31.06
CA GLY A 362 19.19 35.23 30.19
C GLY A 362 18.97 33.82 30.77
N PRO A 363 18.93 32.76 29.94
CA PRO A 363 18.80 31.40 30.43
C PRO A 363 20.09 30.95 31.14
N PRO A 364 20.00 30.26 32.30
CA PRO A 364 21.16 29.85 33.09
C PRO A 364 21.77 28.57 32.50
N GLN A 365 22.66 28.70 31.50
CA GLN A 365 23.38 27.52 30.97
C GLN A 365 24.86 27.75 30.60
N VAL A 366 25.43 28.94 30.87
CA VAL A 366 26.87 29.17 30.63
C VAL A 366 27.72 28.79 31.86
N GLU A 367 27.13 28.83 33.05
CA GLU A 367 27.84 28.56 34.32
C GLU A 367 27.95 27.05 34.64
N PHE A 368 27.10 26.21 34.02
CA PHE A 368 27.18 24.75 34.11
C PHE A 368 28.27 24.15 33.20
N LEU A 369 28.61 24.82 32.09
CA LEU A 369 29.63 24.36 31.15
C LEU A 369 31.05 24.78 31.56
N SER A 370 31.20 25.86 32.34
CA SER A 370 32.51 26.32 32.84
C SER A 370 33.00 25.49 34.04
N GLN A 371 32.11 24.89 34.83
CA GLN A 371 32.48 24.13 36.04
C GLN A 371 32.97 22.70 35.76
N ASN A 372 32.71 22.13 34.58
CA ASN A 372 33.07 20.74 34.24
C ASN A 372 34.31 20.58 33.34
N PHE A 373 34.96 21.67 32.92
CA PHE A 373 36.15 21.63 32.05
C PHE A 373 37.37 22.33 32.67
N GLY A 374 37.51 22.23 33.99
CA GLY A 374 38.82 22.41 34.62
C GLY A 374 39.71 21.20 34.31
N TRP A 375 41.03 21.44 34.28
CA TRP A 375 42.13 20.48 34.12
C TRP A 375 42.73 20.41 32.70
N VAL A 376 44.02 20.83 32.65
CA VAL A 376 44.96 20.98 31.52
C VAL A 376 45.04 22.41 30.92
N PRO A 377 46.02 23.24 31.35
CA PRO A 377 46.27 24.59 30.84
C PRO A 377 46.51 24.72 29.32
N ALA A 378 46.77 23.61 28.60
CA ALA A 378 46.92 23.59 27.15
C ALA A 378 45.60 23.42 26.37
N ALA A 379 44.53 22.93 27.01
CA ALA A 379 43.20 22.79 26.37
C ALA A 379 42.38 24.10 26.37
N HIS A 380 42.73 25.04 27.25
CA HIS A 380 41.99 26.28 27.45
C HIS A 380 42.10 27.23 26.23
N THR A 381 43.26 27.30 25.58
CA THR A 381 43.50 28.19 24.43
C THR A 381 42.83 27.68 23.13
N MET A 382 42.68 26.36 22.97
CA MET A 382 41.96 25.75 21.83
C MET A 382 40.43 25.79 21.98
N MET A 383 39.93 25.88 23.21
CA MET A 383 38.50 25.91 23.52
C MET A 383 37.89 27.32 23.41
N ILE A 384 38.68 28.39 23.52
CA ILE A 384 38.19 29.78 23.43
C ILE A 384 37.40 30.05 22.13
N PRO A 385 37.89 29.70 20.92
CA PRO A 385 37.13 29.95 19.68
C PRO A 385 35.81 29.16 19.63
N VAL A 386 35.79 27.97 20.22
CA VAL A 386 34.58 27.11 20.27
C VAL A 386 33.57 27.67 21.26
N LEU A 387 34.01 28.09 22.44
CA LEU A 387 33.18 28.71 23.46
C LEU A 387 32.67 30.08 23.02
N GLU A 388 33.47 30.88 22.34
CA GLU A 388 33.05 32.16 21.73
C GLU A 388 32.09 31.94 20.57
N GLY A 389 32.30 30.91 19.74
CA GLY A 389 31.35 30.49 18.72
C GLY A 389 30.00 30.04 19.30
N LEU A 390 30.02 29.31 20.42
CA LEU A 390 28.82 28.89 21.16
C LEU A 390 28.10 30.07 21.82
N LYS A 391 28.83 30.98 22.47
CA LYS A 391 28.25 32.20 23.04
C LYS A 391 27.64 33.10 21.97
N TRP A 392 28.34 33.26 20.84
CA TRP A 392 27.81 33.97 19.68
C TRP A 392 26.55 33.28 19.17
N PHE A 393 26.58 31.96 18.97
CA PHE A 393 25.42 31.22 18.47
C PHE A 393 24.23 31.36 19.42
N VAL A 394 24.41 31.16 20.73
CA VAL A 394 23.36 31.29 21.75
C VAL A 394 22.84 32.73 21.81
N GLY A 395 23.72 33.72 21.77
CA GLY A 395 23.35 35.15 21.76
C GLY A 395 22.63 35.59 20.49
N ASN A 396 22.81 34.87 19.40
CA ASN A 396 22.19 35.15 18.10
C ASN A 396 21.09 34.14 17.72
N MET A 397 20.82 33.15 18.58
CA MET A 397 19.94 32.01 18.30
C MET A 397 18.52 32.46 17.96
N ILE A 398 18.05 33.55 18.58
CA ILE A 398 16.72 34.13 18.39
C ILE A 398 16.45 34.57 16.94
N TRP A 399 17.50 34.87 16.17
CA TRP A 399 17.37 35.27 14.77
C TRP A 399 18.03 34.28 13.80
N VAL A 400 19.09 33.59 14.22
CA VAL A 400 19.77 32.53 13.44
C VAL A 400 18.86 31.32 13.21
N VAL A 401 18.16 30.84 14.25
CA VAL A 401 17.30 29.66 14.13
C VAL A 401 16.10 29.92 13.22
N PRO A 402 15.37 31.05 13.34
CA PRO A 402 14.35 31.43 12.35
C PRO A 402 14.93 31.63 10.95
N LEU A 403 16.11 32.22 10.80
CA LEU A 403 16.72 32.42 9.48
C LEU A 403 17.03 31.10 8.78
N ILE A 404 17.68 30.16 9.47
CA ILE A 404 17.98 28.82 8.93
C ILE A 404 16.70 28.04 8.65
N GLY A 405 15.75 28.03 9.59
CA GLY A 405 14.45 27.36 9.42
C GLY A 405 13.66 27.93 8.25
N GLY A 406 13.60 29.26 8.12
CA GLY A 406 12.92 29.96 7.04
C GLY A 406 13.53 29.66 5.67
N VAL A 407 14.86 29.67 5.55
CA VAL A 407 15.57 29.26 4.32
C VAL A 407 15.28 27.79 3.99
N TRP A 408 15.27 26.90 4.99
CA TRP A 408 14.96 25.49 4.78
C TRP A 408 13.53 25.28 4.25
N PHE A 409 12.53 25.93 4.85
CA PHE A 409 11.14 25.88 4.39
C PHE A 409 11.00 26.44 2.97
N TRP A 410 11.70 27.51 2.65
CA TRP A 410 11.72 28.08 1.30
C TRP A 410 12.33 27.13 0.27
N VAL A 411 13.48 26.51 0.58
CA VAL A 411 14.14 25.53 -0.30
C VAL A 411 13.24 24.32 -0.53
N LYS A 412 12.63 23.77 0.53
CA LYS A 412 11.71 22.64 0.41
C LYS A 412 10.47 22.98 -0.42
N GLY A 413 9.87 24.14 -0.18
CA GLY A 413 8.75 24.61 -0.99
C GLY A 413 9.14 24.78 -2.46
N ARG A 414 10.34 25.32 -2.76
CA ARG A 414 10.86 25.43 -4.14
C ARG A 414 11.11 24.07 -4.79
N GLN A 415 11.65 23.12 -4.05
CA GLN A 415 11.87 21.75 -4.56
C GLN A 415 10.54 21.08 -4.94
N ILE A 416 9.50 21.22 -4.11
CA ILE A 416 8.16 20.70 -4.39
C ILE A 416 7.60 21.31 -5.67
N VAL A 417 7.64 22.65 -5.79
CA VAL A 417 7.13 23.35 -6.99
C VAL A 417 7.92 22.95 -8.24
N MET A 418 9.25 22.88 -8.18
CA MET A 418 10.08 22.54 -9.35
C MET A 418 9.93 21.07 -9.76
N ALA A 419 9.87 20.14 -8.80
CA ALA A 419 9.63 18.74 -9.08
C ALA A 419 8.26 18.54 -9.75
N ARG A 420 7.22 19.25 -9.29
CA ARG A 420 5.90 19.23 -9.92
C ARG A 420 5.90 19.85 -11.31
N LEU A 421 6.58 20.99 -11.48
CA LEU A 421 6.71 21.64 -12.79
C LEU A 421 7.42 20.74 -13.81
N GLU A 422 8.49 20.08 -13.39
CA GLU A 422 9.25 19.15 -14.21
C GLU A 422 8.44 17.88 -14.53
N ALA A 423 7.67 17.35 -13.58
CA ALA A 423 6.75 16.25 -13.81
C ALA A 423 5.70 16.61 -14.88
N ALA A 424 5.04 17.77 -14.73
CA ALA A 424 4.03 18.24 -15.69
C ALA A 424 4.62 18.43 -17.10
N ARG A 425 5.80 19.05 -17.20
CA ARG A 425 6.54 19.23 -18.47
C ARG A 425 6.89 17.90 -19.15
N ARG A 426 7.19 16.87 -18.35
CA ARG A 426 7.49 15.51 -18.83
C ARG A 426 6.24 14.64 -19.04
N GLY A 427 5.04 15.17 -18.81
CA GLY A 427 3.78 14.44 -18.96
C GLY A 427 3.44 13.50 -17.82
N PHE A 428 4.06 13.66 -16.65
CA PHE A 428 3.75 12.94 -15.41
C PHE A 428 2.81 13.78 -14.52
N ASN A 429 1.79 13.11 -13.95
CA ASN A 429 0.87 13.64 -12.93
C ASN A 429 0.31 15.03 -13.25
N LEU A 430 -0.68 15.13 -14.13
CA LEU A 430 -1.00 16.45 -14.65
C LEU A 430 -1.78 17.37 -13.69
N TRP A 431 -2.64 16.92 -12.76
CA TRP A 431 -3.44 17.91 -11.97
C TRP A 431 -3.82 17.55 -10.52
N ARG A 432 -3.39 16.41 -9.97
CA ARG A 432 -3.45 16.16 -8.52
C ARG A 432 -2.06 15.99 -7.94
#